data_AF-A0A357ATF0-F1
#
_entry.id   AF-A0A357ATF0-F1
#
_cell.length_a   1.000
_cell.length_b   1.000
_cell.length_c   1.000
_cell.angle_alpha   90.00
_cell.angle_beta   90.00
_cell.angle_gamma   90.00
#
_symmetry.space_group_name_H-M   'P 1'
#
loop_
_entity.id
_entity.type
_entity.pdbx_description
1 polymer ?
#
loop_
_entity_poly.entity_id
_entity_poly.type
_entity_poly.pdbx_seq_one_letter_code
_entity_poly.pdbx_strand_id
1 'polypeptide(L)'
;MFGIGTTELLVILVVALIVLGPSKLPELMRSLGKGLAEFKRMSTDVKRTLDAEVEKAEMDQKKAEMKKQMFPEKPDTVTPDTAKAAAAPEPVKTEAAPEPAKTEAAAQPAAGTPEDKA
;
A
#
# COMPACT_ATOMS: atom_id res chain seq x y z
N MET A 1 16.35 18.84 31.74
CA MET A 1 16.34 17.90 32.88
C MET A 1 16.39 16.43 32.45
N PHE A 2 17.18 16.09 31.41
CA PHE A 2 17.53 14.71 31.06
C PHE A 2 18.96 14.74 30.52
N GLY A 3 19.92 14.84 31.42
CA GLY A 3 21.33 14.68 31.10
C GLY A 3 21.65 13.20 31.06
N ILE A 4 21.18 12.48 30.03
CA ILE A 4 21.65 11.13 29.78
C ILE A 4 23.04 11.28 29.19
N GLY A 5 24.06 11.14 30.05
CA GLY A 5 25.44 11.07 29.64
C GLY A 5 25.75 9.72 29.02
N THR A 6 26.96 9.62 28.47
CA THR A 6 27.53 8.35 28.00
C THR A 6 27.58 7.31 29.12
N THR A 7 27.82 7.75 30.37
CA THR A 7 27.86 6.89 31.57
C THR A 7 26.49 6.28 31.87
N GLU A 8 25.42 7.08 31.92
CA GLU A 8 24.06 6.58 32.16
C GLU A 8 23.62 5.60 31.06
N LEU A 9 23.93 5.91 29.80
CA LEU A 9 23.64 5.01 28.68
C LEU A 9 24.36 3.67 28.84
N LEU A 10 25.62 3.67 29.31
CA LEU A 10 26.40 2.45 29.53
C LEU A 10 25.80 1.60 30.66
N VAL A 11 25.36 2.22 31.75
CA VAL A 11 24.67 1.49 32.84
C VAL A 11 23.40 0.82 32.34
N ILE A 12 22.57 1.54 31.58
CA ILE A 12 21.34 0.98 30.97
C ILE A 12 21.70 -0.17 30.02
N LEU A 13 22.75 -0.02 29.21
CA LEU A 13 23.22 -1.07 28.32
C LEU A 13 23.62 -2.33 29.09
N VAL A 14 24.38 -2.20 30.19
CA VAL A 14 24.77 -3.34 31.04
C VAL A 14 23.54 -4.04 31.62
N VAL A 15 22.55 -3.29 32.14
CA VAL A 15 21.30 -3.87 32.64
C VAL A 15 20.55 -4.60 31.53
N ALA A 16 20.43 -4.00 30.34
CA ALA A 16 19.80 -4.63 29.18
C ALA A 16 20.54 -5.91 28.75
N LEU A 17 21.88 -5.92 28.78
CA LEU A 17 22.69 -7.11 28.47
C LEU A 17 22.53 -8.21 29.51
N ILE A 18 22.27 -7.90 30.78
CA ILE A 18 21.99 -8.91 31.81
C ILE A 18 20.61 -9.52 31.58
N VAL A 19 19.59 -8.70 31.31
CA VAL A 19 18.22 -9.16 31.11
C VAL A 19 18.07 -9.96 29.81
N LEU A 20 18.64 -9.45 28.71
CA LEU A 20 18.48 -10.03 27.39
C LEU A 20 19.59 -11.04 27.06
N GLY A 21 20.80 -10.82 27.57
CA GLY A 21 22.01 -11.55 27.26
C GLY A 21 22.89 -10.86 26.21
N PRO A 22 24.23 -10.85 26.36
CA PRO A 22 25.13 -10.20 25.42
C PRO A 22 25.16 -10.85 24.03
N SER A 23 24.79 -12.13 23.92
CA SER A 23 24.67 -12.82 22.65
C SER A 23 23.36 -12.52 21.92
N LYS A 24 22.29 -12.15 22.66
CA LYS A 24 20.95 -11.92 22.09
C LYS A 24 20.78 -10.53 21.48
N LEU A 25 21.42 -9.51 22.05
CA LEU A 25 21.41 -8.17 21.47
C LEU A 25 21.90 -8.15 20.01
N PRO A 26 23.09 -8.68 19.65
CA PRO A 26 23.55 -8.69 18.26
C PRO A 26 22.72 -9.62 17.36
N GLU A 27 22.14 -10.69 17.91
CA GLU A 27 21.24 -11.60 17.18
C GLU A 27 19.96 -10.89 16.74
N LEU A 28 19.32 -10.15 17.66
CA LEU A 28 18.13 -9.34 17.40
C LEU A 28 18.42 -8.16 16.46
N MET A 29 19.57 -7.50 16.62
CA MET A 29 19.97 -6.43 15.71
C MET A 29 20.23 -6.96 14.29
N ARG A 30 20.76 -8.18 14.16
CA ARG A 30 20.94 -8.82 12.85
C ARG A 30 19.61 -9.17 12.19
N SER A 31 18.63 -9.70 12.93
CA SER A 31 17.31 -10.03 12.37
C SER A 31 16.53 -8.78 11.98
N LEU A 32 16.44 -7.80 12.88
CA LEU A 32 15.82 -6.49 12.61
C LEU A 32 16.54 -5.75 11.49
N GLY A 33 17.88 -5.75 11.49
CA GLY A 33 18.69 -5.10 10.48
C GLY A 33 18.48 -5.68 9.08
N LYS A 34 18.32 -6.99 8.95
CA LYS A 34 17.96 -7.62 7.67
C LYS A 34 16.57 -7.17 7.20
N GLY A 35 15.58 -7.17 8.08
CA GLY A 35 14.22 -6.70 7.75
C GLY A 35 14.20 -5.23 7.31
N LEU A 36 14.90 -4.35 8.04
CA LEU A 36 15.04 -2.95 7.65
C LEU A 36 15.80 -2.77 6.33
N ALA A 37 16.84 -3.58 6.08
CA ALA A 37 17.60 -3.52 4.83
C ALA A 37 16.74 -3.96 3.62
N GLU A 38 15.95 -5.02 3.78
CA GLU A 38 15.00 -5.48 2.77
C GLU A 38 13.90 -4.44 2.53
N PHE A 39 13.31 -3.89 3.60
CA PHE A 39 12.33 -2.81 3.51
C PHE A 39 12.89 -1.58 2.77
N LYS A 40 14.14 -1.22 3.05
CA LYS A 40 14.81 -0.09 2.38
C LYS A 40 15.09 -0.37 0.90
N ARG A 41 15.45 -1.61 0.54
CA ARG A 41 15.58 -2.02 -0.86
C ARG A 41 14.25 -1.93 -1.59
N MET A 42 13.19 -2.52 -1.04
CA MET A 42 11.84 -2.45 -1.61
C MET A 42 11.39 -0.98 -1.80
N SER A 43 11.60 -0.13 -0.78
CA SER A 43 11.28 1.30 -0.86
C SER A 43 12.08 2.01 -1.97
N THR A 44 13.34 1.64 -2.16
CA THR A 44 14.21 2.21 -3.20
C THR A 44 13.77 1.76 -4.60
N ASP A 45 13.40 0.49 -4.76
CA ASP A 45 12.96 -0.06 -6.04
C ASP A 45 11.62 0.56 -6.46
N VAL A 46 10.66 0.68 -5.54
CA VAL A 46 9.38 1.37 -5.80
C VAL A 46 9.63 2.82 -6.22
N LYS A 47 10.51 3.53 -5.49
CA LYS A 47 10.85 4.91 -5.85
C LYS A 47 11.43 5.00 -7.26
N ARG A 48 12.35 4.09 -7.62
CA ARG A 48 12.93 4.04 -8.97
C ARG A 48 11.90 3.77 -10.05
N THR A 49 10.96 2.85 -9.82
CA THR A 49 9.91 2.55 -10.78
C THR A 49 9.00 3.76 -11.00
N LEU A 50 8.59 4.44 -9.93
CA LEU A 50 7.76 5.65 -10.02
C LEU A 50 8.51 6.78 -10.75
N ASP A 51 9.77 7.04 -10.38
CA ASP A 51 10.58 8.07 -11.04
C ASP A 51 10.73 7.79 -12.55
N ALA A 52 10.95 6.52 -12.93
CA ALA A 52 11.06 6.11 -14.34
C ALA A 52 9.73 6.22 -15.12
N GLU A 53 8.60 5.89 -14.49
CA GLU A 53 7.27 6.04 -15.09
C GLU A 53 6.90 7.52 -15.30
N VAL A 54 7.22 8.37 -14.32
CA VAL A 54 7.00 9.82 -14.41
C VAL A 54 7.84 10.42 -15.54
N GLU A 55 9.14 10.11 -15.59
CA GLU A 55 10.03 10.61 -16.65
C GLU A 55 9.56 10.17 -18.05
N LYS A 56 9.11 8.91 -18.17
CA LYS A 56 8.57 8.40 -19.43
C LYS A 56 7.27 9.11 -19.83
N ALA A 57 6.36 9.35 -18.88
CA ALA A 57 5.11 10.06 -19.14
C ALA A 57 5.37 11.51 -19.59
N GLU A 58 6.34 12.20 -19.00
CA GLU A 58 6.74 13.55 -19.40
C GLU A 58 7.36 13.56 -20.81
N MET A 59 8.22 12.60 -21.13
CA MET A 59 8.78 12.45 -22.48
C MET A 59 7.71 12.19 -23.54
N ASP A 60 6.76 11.30 -23.26
CA ASP A 60 5.68 10.95 -24.18
C ASP A 60 4.76 12.17 -24.42
N GLN A 61 4.43 12.94 -23.38
CA GLN A 61 3.67 14.20 -23.52
C GLN A 61 4.44 15.23 -24.35
N LYS A 62 5.71 15.46 -24.05
CA LYS A 62 6.55 16.42 -24.79
C LYS A 62 6.68 16.05 -26.26
N LYS A 63 6.77 14.75 -26.58
CA LYS A 63 6.78 14.25 -27.95
C LYS A 63 5.45 14.49 -28.67
N ALA A 64 4.32 14.27 -27.98
CA ALA A 64 2.99 14.51 -28.53
C ALA A 64 2.76 15.99 -28.84
N GLU A 65 3.18 16.89 -27.94
CA GLU A 65 3.10 18.33 -28.15
C GLU A 65 3.98 18.81 -29.31
N MET A 66 5.22 18.33 -29.39
CA MET A 66 6.11 18.64 -30.53
C MET A 66 5.51 18.14 -31.85
N LYS A 67 4.91 16.94 -31.88
CA LYS A 67 4.27 16.40 -33.09
C LYS A 67 3.08 17.25 -33.53
N LYS A 68 2.27 17.72 -32.58
CA LYS A 68 1.11 18.60 -32.84
C LYS A 68 1.52 19.98 -33.34
N GLN A 69 2.68 20.49 -32.89
CA GLN A 69 3.22 21.77 -33.36
C GLN A 69 3.92 21.66 -34.72
N MET A 70 4.55 20.52 -35.04
CA MET A 70 5.19 20.29 -36.35
C MET A 70 4.19 19.91 -37.47
N PHE A 71 3.01 19.37 -37.12
CA PHE A 71 1.95 19.04 -38.07
C PHE A 71 0.60 19.62 -37.61
N PRO A 72 0.34 20.93 -37.82
CA PRO A 72 -1.01 21.45 -37.69
C PRO A 72 -1.87 20.86 -38.81
N GLU A 73 -2.75 19.91 -38.45
CA GLU A 73 -3.85 19.48 -39.32
C GLU A 73 -4.65 20.71 -39.73
N LYS A 74 -4.55 21.09 -41.00
CA LYS A 74 -5.53 21.94 -41.65
C LYS A 74 -6.79 21.09 -41.84
N PRO A 75 -7.94 21.45 -41.25
CA PRO A 75 -9.18 20.77 -41.57
C PRO A 75 -9.71 21.31 -42.90
N ASP A 76 -9.41 20.62 -43.99
CA ASP A 76 -10.15 20.77 -45.23
C ASP A 76 -11.52 20.08 -45.08
N THR A 77 -12.54 20.92 -44.84
CA THR A 77 -13.88 20.90 -45.44
C THR A 77 -14.60 19.55 -45.62
N VAL A 78 -15.67 19.32 -44.84
CA VAL A 78 -17.07 19.37 -45.32
C VAL A 78 -18.07 19.29 -44.16
N THR A 79 -18.86 20.35 -44.00
CA THR A 79 -20.26 20.34 -43.50
C THR A 79 -21.12 20.76 -44.71
N PRO A 80 -22.43 20.48 -44.85
CA PRO A 80 -23.37 19.93 -43.86
C PRO A 80 -24.39 18.89 -44.40
N ASP A 81 -24.96 18.04 -43.54
CA ASP A 81 -26.38 17.67 -43.69
C ASP A 81 -27.03 17.28 -42.35
N THR A 82 -27.83 18.22 -41.86
CA THR A 82 -29.20 18.10 -41.37
C THR A 82 -29.68 16.80 -40.69
N ALA A 83 -30.21 17.02 -39.48
CA ALA A 83 -31.30 16.30 -38.80
C ALA A 83 -31.05 14.90 -38.22
N LYS A 84 -30.93 14.86 -36.89
CA LYS A 84 -32.03 14.34 -36.07
C LYS A 84 -31.99 14.88 -34.64
N ALA A 85 -33.14 15.41 -34.25
CA ALA A 85 -33.47 15.98 -32.96
C ALA A 85 -33.60 14.92 -31.84
N ALA A 86 -33.56 15.46 -30.62
CA ALA A 86 -34.17 14.95 -29.39
C ALA A 86 -33.43 13.81 -28.67
N ALA A 87 -32.75 14.12 -27.56
CA ALA A 87 -33.37 14.27 -26.24
C ALA A 87 -32.26 14.31 -25.17
N ALA A 88 -32.29 15.37 -24.38
CA ALA A 88 -31.42 15.57 -23.22
C ALA A 88 -32.06 14.87 -21.96
N PRO A 89 -31.47 14.99 -20.76
CA PRO A 89 -30.97 13.87 -19.96
C PRO A 89 -31.78 13.63 -18.68
N GLU A 90 -31.85 12.42 -18.15
CA GLU A 90 -32.29 12.22 -16.75
C GLU A 90 -31.55 11.07 -16.04
N PRO A 91 -31.42 11.14 -14.70
CA PRO A 91 -30.18 10.86 -13.98
C PRO A 91 -30.17 9.55 -13.17
N VAL A 92 -28.95 9.02 -13.00
CA VAL A 92 -28.31 8.55 -11.74
C VAL A 92 -29.19 7.91 -10.65
N LYS A 93 -28.82 6.65 -10.31
CA LYS A 93 -28.86 6.00 -8.98
C LYS A 93 -30.22 5.61 -8.42
N THR A 94 -30.41 4.31 -8.22
CA THR A 94 -30.81 3.68 -6.94
C THR A 94 -30.87 2.16 -7.13
N GLU A 95 -29.89 1.45 -6.58
CA GLU A 95 -30.10 0.12 -6.00
C GLU A 95 -28.91 -0.10 -5.05
N ALA A 96 -29.04 0.38 -3.82
CA ALA A 96 -29.48 -0.41 -2.67
C ALA A 96 -28.42 -1.42 -2.22
N ALA A 97 -27.56 -0.95 -1.31
CA ALA A 97 -27.03 -1.81 -0.27
C ALA A 97 -28.21 -2.34 0.56
N PRO A 98 -28.10 -3.57 1.12
CA PRO A 98 -27.73 -3.60 2.52
C PRO A 98 -26.69 -4.68 2.86
N GLU A 99 -25.74 -4.19 3.64
CA GLU A 99 -25.03 -4.74 4.81
C GLU A 99 -25.67 -5.91 5.61
N PRO A 100 -25.00 -6.47 6.65
CA PRO A 100 -24.46 -7.83 6.69
C PRO A 100 -25.11 -8.70 7.79
N ALA A 101 -25.14 -10.03 7.64
CA ALA A 101 -25.32 -10.93 8.78
C ALA A 101 -25.04 -12.38 8.38
N LYS A 102 -23.90 -12.92 8.80
CA LYS A 102 -23.71 -14.36 8.94
C LYS A 102 -23.23 -14.64 10.36
N THR A 103 -24.18 -14.57 11.28
CA THR A 103 -24.09 -15.22 12.59
C THR A 103 -25.10 -16.35 12.56
N GLU A 104 -24.63 -17.55 12.22
CA GLU A 104 -25.42 -18.77 12.35
C GLU A 104 -24.98 -19.45 13.64
N ALA A 105 -25.81 -19.28 14.66
CA ALA A 105 -25.81 -20.07 15.87
C ALA A 105 -26.86 -21.18 15.71
N ALA A 106 -26.45 -22.44 15.81
CA ALA A 106 -27.25 -23.57 16.27
C ALA A 106 -26.33 -24.80 16.35
N ALA A 107 -25.85 -25.17 17.53
CA ALA A 107 -26.55 -26.08 18.45
C ALA A 107 -26.53 -27.53 17.96
N GLN A 108 -25.84 -28.40 18.73
CA GLN A 108 -26.45 -29.56 19.38
C GLN A 108 -25.43 -30.26 20.32
N PRO A 109 -25.90 -31.06 21.30
CA PRO A 109 -25.36 -31.10 22.66
C PRO A 109 -24.82 -32.49 23.09
N ALA A 110 -24.17 -32.49 24.26
CA ALA A 110 -24.13 -33.51 25.32
C ALA A 110 -24.05 -35.02 24.97
N ALA A 111 -22.93 -35.64 25.34
CA ALA A 111 -22.81 -36.97 25.98
C ALA A 111 -21.37 -37.09 26.54
N GLY A 112 -21.15 -37.24 27.86
CA GLY A 112 -20.83 -38.53 28.52
C GLY A 112 -19.52 -39.13 27.97
N THR A 113 -18.40 -39.23 28.68
CA THR A 113 -18.15 -39.93 29.96
C THR A 113 -16.69 -39.67 30.40
N PRO A 114 -16.36 -39.63 31.70
CA PRO A 114 -14.99 -39.75 32.20
C PRO A 114 -14.66 -41.22 32.57
N GLU A 115 -13.56 -41.76 32.03
CA GLU A 115 -12.89 -43.00 32.49
C GLU A 115 -11.39 -42.64 32.42
N ASP A 116 -10.57 -42.51 33.47
CA ASP A 116 -10.29 -43.28 34.70
C ASP A 116 -9.92 -44.75 34.47
N LYS A 117 -8.60 -45.02 34.34
CA LYS A 117 -7.80 -46.07 34.99
C LYS A 117 -6.45 -46.25 34.25
N ALA A 118 -5.27 -46.33 34.86
CA ALA A 118 -4.78 -47.14 36.00
C ALA A 118 -4.88 -48.66 35.79
#